data_AF-A0A818NGV9-F1
#
_entry.id   AF-A0A818NGV9-F1
#
_cell.length_a   1.000
_cell.length_b   1.000
_cell.length_c   1.000
_cell.angle_alpha   90.00
_cell.angle_beta   90.00
_cell.angle_gamma   90.00
#
_symmetry.space_group_name_H-M   'P 1'
#
loop_
_entity.id
_entity.type
_entity.pdbx_description
1 polymer ?
#
loop_
_entity_poly.entity_id
_entity_poly.type
_entity_poly.pdbx_seq_one_letter_code
_entity_poly.pdbx_strand_id
1 'polypeptide(L)'
;VLTTHNLFNRPDAIWNVDESGFTDDPGRKQVVVTRSNKHPTSSHSGSGKSHTTVLICASAIGECLPPYLIHRGVRLYDIWCPKTGFPGTRYNVSPTGWVEEPIFFDWFSRQFLPAIKSIKRPHTTTILQPLDLVTLTKVKTME
;
A
#
# COMPACT_ATOMS: atom_id res chain seq x y z
N VAL A 1 -6.19 6.53 -22.87
CA VAL A 1 -6.12 5.42 -21.89
C VAL A 1 -7.42 4.62 -21.87
N LEU A 2 -8.52 5.13 -21.31
CA LEU A 2 -9.78 4.35 -21.21
C LEU A 2 -10.34 3.90 -22.57
N THR A 3 -10.41 4.80 -23.55
CA THR A 3 -10.84 4.47 -24.92
C THR A 3 -9.83 3.56 -25.63
N THR A 4 -8.53 3.79 -25.40
CA THR A 4 -7.42 3.02 -26.00
C THR A 4 -7.44 1.54 -25.57
N HIS A 5 -7.88 1.25 -24.34
CA HIS A 5 -7.92 -0.09 -23.78
C HIS A 5 -9.33 -0.70 -23.74
N ASN A 6 -10.31 -0.10 -24.43
CA ASN A 6 -11.71 -0.54 -24.42
C ASN A 6 -12.27 -0.72 -22.99
N LEU A 7 -11.95 0.22 -22.09
CA LEU A 7 -12.35 0.19 -20.67
C LEU A 7 -13.53 1.14 -20.36
N PHE A 8 -13.91 2.01 -21.30
CA PHE A 8 -14.95 3.03 -21.07
C PHE A 8 -16.28 2.43 -20.59
N ASN A 9 -16.68 1.29 -21.15
CA ASN A 9 -17.91 0.56 -20.78
C ASN A 9 -17.65 -0.63 -19.83
N ARG A 10 -16.46 -0.73 -19.23
CA ARG A 10 -16.05 -1.84 -18.36
C ARG A 10 -15.43 -1.31 -17.06
N PRO A 11 -16.18 -0.60 -16.21
CA PRO A 11 -15.66 -0.12 -14.93
C PRO A 11 -15.26 -1.26 -13.98
N ASP A 12 -15.84 -2.44 -14.15
CA ASP A 12 -15.50 -3.66 -13.42
C ASP A 12 -14.09 -4.21 -13.74
N ALA A 13 -13.55 -3.82 -14.89
CA ALA A 13 -12.21 -4.15 -15.34
C ALA A 13 -11.15 -3.11 -14.93
N ILE A 14 -11.54 -2.03 -14.26
CA ILE A 14 -10.64 -0.96 -13.86
C ILE A 14 -10.34 -1.10 -12.38
N TRP A 15 -9.06 -1.28 -12.05
CA TRP A 15 -8.57 -1.34 -10.68
C TRP A 15 -7.51 -0.27 -10.48
N ASN A 16 -7.51 0.39 -9.33
CA ASN A 16 -6.44 1.26 -8.90
C ASN A 16 -5.78 0.62 -7.68
N VAL A 17 -4.46 0.76 -7.57
CA VAL A 17 -3.69 0.42 -6.39
C VAL A 17 -2.89 1.64 -6.01
N ASP A 18 -2.85 1.94 -4.71
CA ASP A 18 -2.07 3.07 -4.20
C ASP A 18 -1.48 2.77 -2.83
N GLU A 19 -0.38 3.46 -2.53
CA GLU A 19 0.40 3.31 -1.30
C GLU A 19 0.10 4.46 -0.34
N SER A 20 -0.12 4.14 0.95
CA SER A 20 -0.21 5.13 2.01
C SER A 20 0.70 4.76 3.18
N GLY A 21 1.60 5.66 3.56
CA GLY A 21 2.54 5.50 4.67
C GLY A 21 2.02 6.10 5.97
N PHE A 22 2.11 5.33 7.06
CA PHE A 22 1.74 5.75 8.42
C PHE A 22 2.96 5.72 9.32
N THR A 23 3.12 6.76 10.13
CA THR A 23 4.17 6.90 11.14
C THR A 23 3.55 7.03 12.52
N ASP A 24 4.09 6.28 13.48
CA ASP A 24 3.65 6.35 14.87
C ASP A 24 4.23 7.57 15.62
N ASP A 25 5.20 8.25 15.02
CA ASP A 25 5.70 9.54 15.50
C ASP A 25 5.04 10.68 14.72
N PRO A 26 4.00 11.33 15.27
CA PRO A 26 3.33 12.44 14.60
C PRO A 26 4.20 13.72 14.52
N GLY A 27 5.44 13.71 15.03
CA GLY A 27 6.31 14.88 15.09
C GLY A 27 5.67 15.97 15.96
N ARG A 28 6.04 16.04 17.23
CA ARG A 28 5.45 17.04 18.14
C ARG A 28 5.71 18.46 17.60
N LYS A 29 4.67 19.15 17.15
CA LYS A 29 4.74 20.56 16.69
C LYS A 29 4.82 21.57 17.84
N GLN A 30 4.43 21.18 19.05
CA GLN A 30 4.37 22.04 20.24
C GLN A 30 4.86 21.30 21.48
N VAL A 31 5.57 22.02 22.36
CA VAL A 31 6.06 21.53 23.65
C VAL A 31 5.54 22.48 24.72
N VAL A 32 4.88 21.97 25.75
CA VAL A 32 4.45 22.76 26.91
C VAL A 32 5.61 22.84 27.90
N VAL A 33 6.10 24.04 28.17
CA VAL A 33 7.16 24.30 29.15
C VAL A 33 6.80 25.45 30.07
N THR A 34 7.42 25.48 31.25
CA THR A 34 7.31 26.61 32.16
C THR A 34 8.00 27.84 31.58
N ARG A 35 7.48 29.04 31.90
CA ARG A 35 8.00 30.34 31.39
C ARG A 35 9.49 30.58 31.72
N SER A 36 10.03 29.91 32.73
CA SER A 36 11.44 30.02 33.15
C SER A 36 12.38 29.13 32.32
N ASN A 37 11.87 28.17 31.55
CA ASN A 37 12.70 27.28 30.76
C ASN A 37 13.11 27.94 29.44
N LYS A 38 14.39 28.36 29.36
CA LYS A 38 14.97 28.98 28.17
C LYS A 38 15.37 27.98 27.09
N HIS A 39 15.51 26.69 27.44
CA HIS A 39 16.00 25.64 26.55
C HIS A 39 15.07 24.41 26.62
N PRO A 40 13.85 24.50 26.07
CA PRO A 40 12.94 23.38 26.00
C PRO A 40 13.49 22.30 25.07
N THR A 41 13.78 21.12 25.62
CA THR A 41 14.17 19.94 24.83
C THR A 41 12.99 18.98 24.71
N SER A 42 12.67 18.53 23.49
CA SER A 42 11.78 17.39 23.28
C SER A 42 12.60 16.10 23.23
N SER A 43 12.54 15.30 24.30
CA SER A 43 13.06 13.93 24.24
C SER A 43 12.08 13.07 23.44
N HIS A 44 12.51 12.64 22.25
CA HIS A 44 11.83 11.55 21.55
C HIS A 44 12.33 10.26 22.17
N SER A 45 11.44 9.50 22.80
CA SER A 45 11.76 8.19 23.34
C SER A 45 12.04 7.22 22.19
N GLY A 46 13.31 7.02 21.88
CA GLY A 46 13.83 5.86 21.14
C GLY A 46 13.76 5.94 19.61
N SER A 47 14.58 5.12 18.95
CA SER A 47 14.63 4.94 17.50
C SER A 47 13.37 4.27 16.91
N GLY A 48 12.24 4.33 17.61
CA GLY A 48 10.96 3.71 17.26
C GLY A 48 10.19 4.52 16.22
N LYS A 49 10.83 4.86 15.10
CA LYS A 49 10.11 5.31 13.90
C LYS A 49 9.53 4.07 13.22
N SER A 50 8.52 3.45 13.84
CA SER A 50 7.72 2.45 13.16
C SER A 50 6.99 3.14 12.01
N HIS A 51 7.31 2.67 10.81
CA HIS A 51 6.65 3.06 9.58
C HIS A 51 5.88 1.84 9.10
N THR A 52 4.58 2.02 8.88
CA THR A 52 3.72 1.02 8.29
C THR A 52 3.18 1.57 6.99
N THR A 53 3.54 0.92 5.91
CA THR A 53 2.96 1.19 4.60
C THR A 53 1.73 0.31 4.41
N VAL A 54 0.67 0.87 3.86
CA VAL A 54 -0.53 0.15 3.44
C VAL A 54 -0.65 0.26 1.93
N LEU A 55 -0.72 -0.88 1.26
CA LEU A 55 -1.09 -0.96 -0.15
C LEU A 55 -2.58 -1.30 -0.25
N ILE A 56 -3.36 -0.40 -0.83
CA ILE A 56 -4.82 -0.52 -0.97
C ILE A 56 -5.16 -0.64 -2.45
N CYS A 57 -6.02 -1.60 -2.79
CA CYS A 57 -6.48 -1.80 -4.15
C CYS A 57 -8.01 -1.81 -4.22
N ALA A 58 -8.56 -1.00 -5.13
CA ALA A 58 -9.99 -0.83 -5.31
C ALA A 58 -10.36 -0.77 -6.80
N SER A 59 -11.54 -1.27 -7.14
CA SER A 59 -12.10 -1.20 -8.49
C SER A 59 -12.95 0.05 -8.69
N ALA A 60 -13.17 0.43 -9.95
CA ALA A 60 -14.04 1.56 -10.29
C ALA A 60 -15.53 1.29 -10.00
N ILE A 61 -15.91 0.05 -9.68
CA ILE A 61 -17.25 -0.31 -9.20
C ILE A 61 -17.35 -0.33 -7.66
N GLY A 62 -16.28 0.00 -6.95
CA GLY A 62 -16.26 0.12 -5.49
C GLY A 62 -15.90 -1.16 -4.72
N GLU A 63 -15.48 -2.24 -5.40
CA GLU A 63 -14.93 -3.43 -4.72
C GLU A 63 -13.50 -3.14 -4.26
N CYS A 64 -13.17 -3.47 -3.00
CA CYS A 64 -11.83 -3.33 -2.45
C CYS A 64 -11.24 -4.69 -2.10
N LEU A 65 -9.95 -4.90 -2.43
CA LEU A 65 -9.20 -6.02 -1.92
C LEU A 65 -8.86 -5.79 -0.43
N PRO A 66 -8.60 -6.86 0.35
CA PRO A 66 -8.04 -6.70 1.67
C PRO A 66 -6.78 -5.81 1.64
N PRO A 67 -6.46 -5.07 2.71
CA PRO A 67 -5.24 -4.28 2.72
C PRO A 67 -4.02 -5.20 2.75
N TYR A 68 -2.92 -4.74 2.16
CA TYR A 68 -1.62 -5.39 2.23
C TYR A 68 -0.67 -4.48 3.02
N LEU A 69 -0.29 -4.93 4.22
CA LEU A 69 0.47 -4.16 5.19
C LEU A 69 1.96 -4.50 5.10
N ILE A 70 2.79 -3.46 5.01
CA ILE A 70 4.24 -3.59 4.99
C ILE A 70 4.81 -2.85 6.19
N HIS A 71 5.39 -3.59 7.13
CA HIS A 71 6.11 -3.01 8.26
C HIS A 71 7.57 -2.79 7.92
N ARG A 72 8.14 -1.69 8.40
CA ARG A 72 9.60 -1.50 8.33
C ARG A 72 10.30 -2.51 9.23
N GLY A 73 11.06 -3.44 8.66
CA GLY A 73 11.78 -4.47 9.38
C GLY A 73 12.40 -5.53 8.47
N VAL A 74 13.21 -6.41 9.05
CA VAL A 74 13.86 -7.55 8.34
C VAL A 74 13.09 -8.85 8.55
N ARG A 75 12.29 -8.94 9.63
CA ARG A 75 11.51 -10.12 10.00
C ARG A 75 10.09 -9.70 10.36
N LEU A 76 9.13 -10.51 9.96
CA LEU A 76 7.73 -10.35 10.36
C LEU A 76 7.53 -10.97 11.74
N TYR A 77 6.91 -10.23 12.65
CA TYR A 77 6.59 -10.69 14.00
C TYR A 77 5.09 -10.90 14.17
N ASP A 78 4.69 -11.91 14.95
CA ASP A 78 3.28 -12.25 15.18
C ASP A 78 2.49 -11.08 15.79
N ILE A 79 3.15 -10.25 16.61
CA ILE A 79 2.54 -9.04 17.20
C ILE A 79 2.09 -8.02 16.15
N TRP A 80 2.65 -8.06 14.95
CA TRP A 80 2.27 -7.19 13.83
C TRP A 80 1.12 -7.78 12.99
N CYS A 81 0.77 -9.05 13.22
CA CYS A 81 -0.26 -9.78 12.48
C CYS A 81 -1.44 -10.13 13.39
N PRO A 82 -2.23 -9.14 13.86
CA PRO A 82 -3.32 -9.39 14.79
C PRO A 82 -4.40 -10.26 14.14
N LYS A 83 -4.88 -11.27 14.90
CA LYS A 83 -5.97 -12.16 14.45
C LYS A 83 -7.32 -11.44 14.34
N THR A 84 -7.45 -10.26 14.93
CA THR A 84 -8.66 -9.43 14.95
C THR A 84 -8.66 -8.34 13.88
N GLY A 85 -7.72 -8.38 12.93
CA GLY A 85 -7.63 -7.43 11.82
C GLY A 85 -8.71 -7.62 10.76
N PHE A 86 -8.63 -6.82 9.69
CA PHE A 86 -9.52 -6.97 8.54
C PHE A 86 -9.33 -8.37 7.91
N PRO A 87 -10.42 -9.10 7.57
CA PRO A 87 -10.30 -10.45 7.03
C PRO A 87 -9.49 -10.50 5.72
N GLY A 88 -8.57 -11.45 5.62
CA GLY A 88 -7.74 -11.63 4.43
C GLY A 88 -6.59 -10.62 4.28
N THR A 89 -6.37 -9.74 5.27
CA THR A 89 -5.19 -8.87 5.31
C THR A 89 -3.92 -9.71 5.27
N ARG A 90 -2.99 -9.29 4.42
CA ARG A 90 -1.66 -9.86 4.33
C ARG A 90 -0.65 -8.89 4.93
N TYR A 91 0.41 -9.45 5.51
CA TYR A 91 1.46 -8.72 6.17
C TYR A 91 2.80 -9.10 5.56
N ASN A 92 3.64 -8.12 5.32
CA ASN A 92 4.99 -8.29 4.85
C ASN A 92 5.92 -7.28 5.54
N VAL A 93 7.22 -7.37 5.28
CA VAL A 93 8.24 -6.50 5.84
C VAL A 93 9.18 -5.99 4.76
N SER A 94 9.65 -4.76 4.95
CA SER A 94 10.67 -4.12 4.11
C SER A 94 11.75 -3.52 5.01
N PRO A 95 13.05 -3.75 4.77
CA PRO A 95 14.11 -3.10 5.55
C PRO A 95 14.02 -1.56 5.51
N THR A 96 13.57 -1.03 4.38
CA THR A 96 13.43 0.41 4.13
C THR A 96 12.05 0.93 4.56
N GLY A 97 11.05 0.06 4.59
CA GLY A 97 9.65 0.42 4.83
C GLY A 97 8.93 0.87 3.57
N TRP A 98 9.58 0.85 2.41
CA TRP A 98 8.99 1.15 1.10
C TRP A 98 8.53 -0.12 0.39
N VAL A 99 7.60 0.04 -0.56
CA VAL A 99 7.23 -1.02 -1.50
C VAL A 99 8.28 -1.11 -2.60
N GLU A 100 9.10 -2.14 -2.52
CA GLU A 100 10.05 -2.50 -3.57
C GLU A 100 9.46 -3.59 -4.47
N GLU A 101 10.06 -3.81 -5.64
CA GLU A 101 9.59 -4.77 -6.65
C GLU A 101 9.23 -6.16 -6.07
N PRO A 102 10.05 -6.80 -5.20
CA PRO A 102 9.72 -8.13 -4.68
C PRO A 102 8.43 -8.15 -3.83
N ILE A 103 8.20 -7.06 -3.10
CA ILE A 103 7.03 -6.91 -2.22
C ILE A 103 5.78 -6.66 -3.06
N PHE A 104 5.89 -5.83 -4.09
CA PHE A 104 4.80 -5.60 -5.04
C PHE A 104 4.45 -6.88 -5.80
N PHE A 105 5.45 -7.64 -6.25
CA PHE A 105 5.22 -8.91 -6.94
C PHE A 105 4.57 -9.96 -6.04
N ASP A 106 4.93 -10.02 -4.75
CA ASP A 106 4.26 -10.87 -3.76
C ASP A 106 2.78 -10.52 -3.63
N TRP A 107 2.47 -9.23 -3.45
CA TRP A 107 1.08 -8.74 -3.42
C TRP A 107 0.32 -9.10 -4.71
N PHE A 108 0.91 -8.80 -5.87
CA PHE A 108 0.28 -9.04 -7.17
C PHE A 108 -0.05 -10.53 -7.36
N SER A 109 0.92 -11.40 -7.09
CA SER A 109 0.80 -12.84 -7.32
C SER A 109 -0.09 -13.53 -6.30
N ARG A 110 -0.02 -13.14 -5.02
CA ARG A 110 -0.67 -13.85 -3.90
C ARG A 110 -2.01 -13.26 -3.48
N GLN A 111 -2.33 -12.05 -3.94
CA GLN A 111 -3.55 -11.35 -3.55
C GLN A 111 -4.34 -10.83 -4.74
N PHE A 112 -3.71 -10.06 -5.63
CA PHE A 112 -4.41 -9.50 -6.78
C PHE A 112 -4.86 -10.58 -7.78
N LEU A 113 -3.94 -11.38 -8.32
CA LEU A 113 -4.28 -12.42 -9.31
C LEU A 113 -5.34 -13.43 -8.82
N PRO A 114 -5.27 -13.97 -7.59
CA PRO A 114 -6.32 -14.86 -7.10
C PRO A 114 -7.68 -14.17 -6.95
N ALA A 115 -7.70 -12.91 -6.51
CA ALA A 115 -8.95 -12.15 -6.36
C ALA A 115 -9.59 -11.88 -7.73
N ILE A 116 -8.79 -11.58 -8.76
CA ILE A 116 -9.31 -11.30 -10.09
C ILE A 116 -9.83 -12.58 -10.75
N LYS A 117 -9.18 -13.73 -10.51
CA LYS A 117 -9.61 -15.04 -11.01
C LYS A 117 -10.91 -15.53 -10.37
N SER A 118 -11.15 -15.19 -9.10
CA SER A 118 -12.39 -15.57 -8.41
C SER A 118 -13.59 -14.74 -8.88
N ILE A 119 -13.36 -13.54 -9.40
CA ILE A 119 -14.37 -12.72 -10.07
C ILE A 119 -14.69 -13.38 -11.42
N LYS A 120 -15.86 -14.01 -11.53
CA LYS A 120 -16.36 -14.71 -12.73
C LYS A 120 -16.72 -13.76 -13.89
N ARG A 121 -15.82 -12.86 -14.31
CA ARG A 121 -16.08 -11.85 -15.36
C ARG A 121 -15.01 -11.89 -16.47
N PRO A 122 -15.37 -11.64 -17.73
CA PRO A 122 -14.47 -11.82 -18.88
C PRO A 122 -13.24 -10.90 -18.80
N HIS A 123 -12.07 -11.51 -18.98
CA HIS A 123 -10.76 -11.07 -18.53
C HIS A 123 -10.14 -9.97 -19.40
N THR A 124 -10.24 -8.72 -18.99
CA THR A 124 -9.24 -7.68 -19.34
C THR A 124 -9.15 -6.69 -18.20
N THR A 125 -8.50 -7.06 -17.10
CA THR A 125 -8.37 -6.16 -15.95
C THR A 125 -7.13 -5.29 -16.11
N THR A 126 -7.29 -3.96 -16.07
CA THR A 126 -6.19 -3.01 -16.14
C THR A 126 -6.03 -2.30 -14.80
N ILE A 127 -4.82 -2.37 -14.25
CA ILE A 127 -4.43 -1.53 -13.11
C ILE A 127 -4.11 -0.14 -13.67
N LEU A 128 -4.87 0.87 -13.27
CA LEU A 128 -4.61 2.27 -13.60
C LEU A 128 -4.13 2.96 -12.33
N GLN A 129 -2.81 3.11 -12.17
CA GLN A 129 -2.29 4.08 -11.20
C GLN A 129 -2.24 5.46 -11.90
N PRO A 130 -2.74 6.54 -11.28
CA PRO A 130 -2.66 7.89 -11.85
C PRO A 130 -1.22 8.38 -12.13
N LEU A 131 -0.20 7.76 -11.51
CA LEU A 131 1.21 8.05 -11.75
C LEU A 131 1.91 7.12 -12.78
N ASP A 132 1.30 6.01 -13.23
CA ASP A 132 1.97 5.00 -14.07
C ASP A 132 1.73 5.10 -15.58
N LEU A 133 1.33 6.27 -16.09
CA LEU A 133 1.22 6.45 -17.55
C LEU A 133 2.57 6.19 -18.27
N VAL A 134 3.69 6.17 -17.54
CA VAL A 134 5.04 5.92 -18.06
C VAL A 134 5.44 4.44 -18.00
N THR A 135 4.93 3.66 -17.05
CA THR A 135 5.46 2.32 -16.70
C THR A 135 4.84 1.21 -17.56
N LEU A 136 3.55 1.36 -17.93
CA LEU A 136 2.85 0.42 -18.80
C LEU A 136 3.37 0.40 -20.25
N THR A 137 4.06 1.46 -20.69
CA THR A 137 4.64 1.53 -22.03
C THR A 137 5.83 0.57 -22.19
N LYS A 138 6.59 0.31 -21.12
CA LYS A 138 7.78 -0.56 -21.17
C LYS A 138 7.46 -2.06 -21.15
N VAL A 139 6.40 -2.48 -20.46
CA VAL A 139 6.00 -3.90 -20.40
C VAL A 139 5.51 -4.40 -21.76
N LYS A 140 4.91 -3.52 -22.58
CA LYS A 140 4.44 -3.86 -23.93
C LYS A 140 5.57 -3.95 -24.98
N THR A 141 6.82 -3.62 -24.62
CA THR A 141 7.97 -3.65 -25.55
C THR A 141 8.85 -4.90 -25.40
N MET A 142 8.44 -5.86 -24.56
CA MET A 142 9.18 -7.10 -24.29
C MET A 142 8.48 -8.36 -24.86
N GLU A 143 7.55 -8.19 -25.80
CA GLU A 143 7.03 -9.26 -26.67
C GLU A 143 7.30 -8.94 -28.14
#